data_AF-L7L7M3-F1
#
_entry.id   AF-L7L7M3-F1
#
_cell.length_a   1.000
_cell.length_b   1.000
_cell.length_c   1.000
_cell.angle_alpha   90.00
_cell.angle_beta   90.00
_cell.angle_gamma   90.00
#
_symmetry.space_group_name_H-M   'P 1'
#
loop_
_entity.id
_entity.type
_entity.pdbx_description
1 polymer ?
#
loop_
_entity_poly.entity_id
_entity_poly.type
_entity_poly.pdbx_seq_one_letter_code
_entity_poly.pdbx_strand_id
1 'polypeptide(L)'
;MFAPNPEYRAGRDFASTDHLAADAVVAYVDGVLRPDACARVEDHLRLCAACAADIDAQATAAALLRGSCDVSAPSDLVGELSQIPTREYHVRDLDRRSR
;
A
#
# COMPACT_ATOMS: atom_id res chain seq x y z
N MET A 1 -26.11 29.40 -22.05
CA MET A 1 -24.67 29.68 -22.12
C MET A 1 -24.13 29.62 -20.69
N PHE A 2 -23.57 28.49 -20.29
CA PHE A 2 -23.03 28.30 -18.93
C PHE A 2 -21.64 28.92 -18.90
N ALA A 3 -21.48 30.05 -18.20
CA ALA A 3 -20.17 30.65 -18.00
C ALA A 3 -19.42 29.82 -16.94
N PRO A 4 -18.19 29.35 -17.21
CA PRO A 4 -17.36 28.79 -16.16
C PRO A 4 -17.06 29.89 -15.12
N ASN A 5 -16.98 29.48 -13.85
CA ASN A 5 -16.76 30.40 -12.74
C ASN A 5 -15.41 31.14 -12.92
N PRO A 6 -15.37 32.49 -12.95
CA PRO A 6 -14.14 33.27 -13.10
C PRO A 6 -13.17 33.12 -11.92
N GLU A 7 -13.68 32.64 -10.78
CA GLU A 7 -12.89 32.30 -9.59
C GLU A 7 -12.18 30.93 -9.70
N TYR A 8 -12.44 30.15 -10.77
CA TYR A 8 -11.66 28.94 -11.05
C TYR A 8 -10.30 29.34 -11.61
N ARG A 9 -9.43 29.80 -10.71
CA ARG A 9 -8.00 29.96 -10.97
C ARG A 9 -7.43 28.56 -11.20
N ALA A 10 -7.37 28.16 -12.47
CA ALA A 10 -6.49 27.11 -12.97
C ALA A 10 -5.05 27.55 -12.71
N GLY A 11 -4.55 27.28 -11.50
CA GLY A 11 -3.30 27.83 -10.99
C GLY A 11 -3.29 27.91 -9.47
N ARG A 12 -3.72 26.84 -8.81
CA ARG A 12 -3.21 26.55 -7.47
C ARG A 12 -2.04 25.61 -7.66
N ASP A 13 -0.88 26.21 -7.88
CA ASP A 13 0.39 25.58 -7.53
C ASP A 13 0.28 25.08 -6.09
N PHE A 14 0.65 23.81 -5.92
CA PHE A 14 0.66 22.98 -4.73
C PHE A 14 0.37 23.67 -3.37
N ALA A 15 -0.90 23.75 -2.98
CA ALA A 15 -1.28 24.20 -1.64
C ALA A 15 -1.41 22.99 -0.70
N SER A 16 -0.61 22.96 0.38
CA SER A 16 -0.45 21.81 1.31
C SER A 16 0.12 20.54 0.68
N THR A 17 0.62 20.67 -0.55
CA THR A 17 0.99 19.61 -1.49
C THR A 17 2.40 19.85 -2.05
N ASP A 18 3.19 20.71 -1.41
CA ASP A 18 4.58 21.01 -1.78
C ASP A 18 5.54 19.85 -1.46
N HIS A 19 5.06 18.89 -0.66
CA HIS A 19 5.77 17.68 -0.27
C HIS A 19 4.92 16.45 -0.60
N LEU A 20 5.58 15.29 -0.67
CA LEU A 20 4.90 14.02 -0.90
C LEU A 20 3.87 13.78 0.20
N ALA A 21 2.71 13.24 -0.17
CA ALA A 21 1.76 12.75 0.82
C ALA A 21 2.40 11.60 1.62
N ALA A 22 2.06 11.46 2.90
CA ALA A 22 2.58 10.40 3.75
C ALA A 22 2.34 9.00 3.13
N ASP A 23 1.15 8.75 2.58
CA ASP A 23 0.84 7.49 1.88
C ASP A 23 1.74 7.26 0.65
N ALA A 24 2.17 8.32 -0.04
CA ALA A 24 3.07 8.20 -1.18
C ALA A 24 4.50 7.83 -0.74
N VAL A 25 4.96 8.36 0.39
CA VAL A 25 6.26 7.99 0.99
C VAL A 25 6.26 6.51 1.36
N VAL A 26 5.22 6.03 2.05
CA VAL A 26 5.06 4.62 2.42
C VAL A 26 5.03 3.74 1.17
N ALA A 27 4.18 4.08 0.21
CA ALA A 27 4.01 3.30 -1.02
C ALA A 27 5.29 3.23 -1.86
N TYR A 28 6.12 4.28 -1.84
CA TYR A 28 7.42 4.29 -2.51
C TYR A 28 8.41 3.35 -1.81
N VAL A 29 8.53 3.43 -0.48
CA VAL A 29 9.41 2.56 0.33
C VAL A 29 9.00 1.08 0.21
N ASP A 30 7.70 0.81 0.15
CA ASP A 30 7.17 -0.55 -0.01
C ASP A 30 7.22 -1.06 -1.46
N GLY A 31 7.56 -0.19 -2.43
CA GLY A 31 7.67 -0.56 -3.85
C GLY A 31 6.32 -0.85 -4.54
N VAL A 32 5.21 -0.38 -3.96
CA VAL A 32 3.84 -0.65 -4.46
C VAL A 32 3.31 0.45 -5.40
N LEU A 33 4.10 1.49 -5.67
CA LEU A 33 3.74 2.53 -6.61
C LEU A 33 3.75 2.06 -8.07
N ARG A 34 2.83 2.60 -8.87
CA ARG A 34 2.88 2.45 -10.33
C ARG A 34 4.17 3.09 -10.88
N PRO A 35 4.74 2.60 -12.00
CA PRO A 35 5.97 3.15 -12.58
C PRO A 35 5.92 4.66 -12.84
N ASP A 36 4.79 5.17 -13.35
CA ASP A 36 4.58 6.61 -13.62
C ASP A 36 4.55 7.48 -12.35
N ALA A 37 4.19 6.88 -11.21
CA ALA A 37 4.19 7.56 -9.92
C ALA A 37 5.60 7.51 -9.29
N CYS A 38 6.32 6.40 -9.46
CA CYS A 38 7.71 6.25 -9.02
C CYS A 38 8.61 7.33 -9.65
N ALA A 39 8.54 7.52 -10.97
CA ALA A 39 9.33 8.54 -11.66
C ALA A 39 9.06 9.97 -11.13
N ARG A 40 7.80 10.28 -10.82
CA ARG A 40 7.43 11.59 -10.23
C ARG A 40 7.96 11.78 -8.82
N VAL A 41 8.02 10.71 -8.02
CA VAL A 41 8.67 10.75 -6.71
C VAL A 41 10.16 11.00 -6.88
N GLU A 42 10.84 10.26 -7.75
CA GLU A 42 12.28 10.44 -8.01
C GLU A 42 12.62 11.87 -8.47
N ASP A 43 11.83 12.44 -9.37
CA ASP A 43 11.98 13.83 -9.80
C ASP A 43 11.80 14.81 -8.64
N HIS A 44 10.83 14.54 -7.76
CA HIS A 44 10.60 15.35 -6.56
C HIS A 44 11.75 15.25 -5.55
N LEU A 45 12.34 14.07 -5.37
CA LEU A 45 13.46 13.85 -4.44
C LEU A 45 14.74 14.61 -4.83
N ARG A 46 14.94 14.87 -6.12
CA ARG A 46 16.04 15.72 -6.61
C ARG A 46 15.87 17.18 -6.20
N LEU A 47 14.63 17.60 -5.96
CA LEU A 47 14.27 19.00 -5.68
C LEU A 47 13.98 19.25 -4.19
N CYS A 48 13.57 18.23 -3.44
CA CYS A 48 13.11 18.35 -2.06
C CYS A 48 13.88 17.43 -1.10
N ALA A 49 14.77 18.02 -0.29
CA ALA A 49 15.53 17.30 0.72
C ALA A 49 14.68 16.81 1.91
N ALA A 50 13.56 17.47 2.23
CA ALA A 50 12.66 17.05 3.31
C ALA A 50 12.00 15.70 2.99
N CYS A 51 11.47 15.55 1.77
CA CYS A 51 10.89 14.29 1.31
C CYS A 51 11.92 13.16 1.24
N ALA A 52 13.19 13.47 0.93
CA ALA A 52 14.26 12.49 0.98
C ALA A 52 14.53 12.00 2.41
N ALA A 53 14.51 12.91 3.40
CA ALA A 53 14.63 12.56 4.81
C ALA A 53 13.43 11.73 5.30
N ASP A 54 12.21 12.04 4.86
CA ASP A 54 11.01 11.27 5.23
C ASP A 54 11.07 9.83 4.68
N ILE A 55 11.55 9.65 3.43
CA ILE A 55 11.75 8.32 2.84
C ILE A 55 12.82 7.54 3.59
N ASP A 56 13.93 8.17 3.96
CA ASP A 56 15.01 7.52 4.71
C ASP A 56 14.55 7.09 6.12
N ALA A 57 13.81 7.97 6.80
CA ALA A 57 13.20 7.66 8.09
C ALA A 57 12.22 6.48 7.98
N GLN A 58 11.36 6.47 6.95
CA GLN A 58 10.40 5.39 6.73
C GLN A 58 11.09 4.08 6.33
N ALA A 59 12.12 4.13 5.50
CA ALA A 59 12.92 2.97 5.12
C ALA A 59 13.63 2.34 6.33
N THR A 60 14.19 3.19 7.20
CA THR A 60 14.80 2.77 8.46
C THR A 60 13.78 2.11 9.39
N ALA A 61 12.61 2.73 9.58
CA ALA A 61 11.53 2.16 10.38
C ALA A 61 11.07 0.80 9.83
N ALA A 62 10.86 0.69 8.51
CA ALA A 62 10.47 -0.56 7.87
C ALA A 62 11.54 -1.65 8.02
N ALA A 63 12.83 -1.30 7.92
CA ALA A 63 13.94 -2.24 8.13
C ALA A 63 14.00 -2.74 9.58
N LEU A 64 13.82 -1.84 10.56
CA LEU A 64 13.76 -2.20 11.98
C LEU A 64 12.59 -3.15 12.26
N LEU A 65 11.40 -2.84 11.74
CA LEU A 65 10.22 -3.70 11.91
C LEU A 65 10.45 -5.09 11.31
N ARG A 66 10.99 -5.16 10.09
CA ARG A 66 11.35 -6.44 9.44
C ARG A 66 12.40 -7.24 10.20
N GLY A 67 13.33 -6.56 10.89
CA GLY A 67 14.33 -7.21 11.73
C GLY A 67 13.84 -7.59 13.13
N SER A 68 12.71 -7.04 13.59
CA SER A 68 12.35 -7.05 15.02
C SER A 68 11.70 -8.34 15.54
N CYS A 69 11.13 -9.20 14.70
CA CYS A 69 10.82 -10.61 14.98
C CYS A 69 10.05 -11.22 13.82
N ASP A 70 10.14 -12.55 13.66
CA ASP A 70 9.15 -13.29 12.89
C ASP A 70 7.87 -13.40 13.72
N VAL A 71 6.79 -12.78 13.25
CA VAL A 71 5.46 -12.99 13.82
C VAL A 71 4.99 -14.36 13.36
N SER A 72 5.40 -15.39 14.09
CA SER A 72 4.94 -16.75 13.85
C SER A 72 3.50 -16.92 14.31
N ALA A 73 2.67 -17.54 13.47
CA ALA A 73 1.31 -17.92 13.85
C ALA A 73 1.36 -18.91 15.03
N PRO A 74 0.46 -18.78 16.03
CA PRO A 74 0.40 -19.72 17.15
C PRO A 74 0.12 -21.13 16.63
N SER A 75 0.82 -22.13 17.19
CA SER A 75 0.78 -23.52 16.73
C SER A 75 -0.62 -24.12 16.71
N ASP A 76 -1.47 -23.71 17.66
CA ASP A 76 -2.87 -24.14 17.74
C ASP A 76 -3.69 -23.68 16.52
N LEU A 77 -3.52 -22.41 16.10
CA LEU A 77 -4.20 -21.87 14.92
C LEU A 77 -3.73 -22.57 13.64
N VAL A 78 -2.42 -22.81 13.52
CA VAL A 78 -1.87 -23.55 12.37
C VAL A 78 -2.42 -24.99 12.35
N GLY A 79 -2.53 -25.62 13.52
CA GLY A 79 -3.16 -26.91 13.69
C GLY A 79 -4.61 -26.92 13.22
N GLU A 80 -5.41 -25.95 13.65
CA GLU A 80 -6.82 -25.83 13.26
C GLU A 80 -6.99 -25.54 11.75
N LEU A 81 -6.20 -24.61 11.20
CA LEU A 81 -6.19 -24.30 9.76
C LEU A 81 -5.80 -25.52 8.91
N SER A 82 -4.90 -26.38 9.39
CA SER A 82 -4.50 -27.60 8.68
C SER A 82 -5.62 -28.63 8.53
N GLN A 83 -6.67 -28.55 9.38
CA GLN A 83 -7.83 -29.43 9.31
C GLN A 83 -8.90 -28.93 8.33
N ILE A 84 -8.78 -27.69 7.82
CA ILE A 84 -9.69 -27.17 6.81
C ILE A 84 -9.44 -27.92 5.50
N PRO A 85 -10.42 -28.66 4.96
CA PRO A 85 -10.22 -29.39 3.73
C PRO A 85 -9.97 -28.43 2.57
N THR A 86 -8.78 -28.49 1.96
CA THR A 86 -8.39 -27.66 0.81
C THR A 86 -8.87 -28.22 -0.53
N ARG A 87 -9.62 -29.32 -0.52
CA ARG A 87 -10.19 -29.92 -1.73
C ARG A 87 -11.39 -29.12 -2.23
N GLU A 88 -11.43 -28.89 -3.53
CA GLU A 88 -12.61 -28.39 -4.24
C GLU A 88 -13.80 -29.35 -4.06
N TYR A 89 -14.84 -28.88 -3.38
CA TYR A 89 -16.09 -29.61 -3.24
C TYR A 89 -16.97 -29.35 -4.44
N HIS A 90 -17.14 -30.37 -5.28
CA HIS A 90 -18.15 -30.33 -6.31
C HIS A 90 -19.54 -30.51 -5.66
N VAL A 91 -20.37 -29.46 -5.73
CA VAL A 91 -21.67 -29.36 -5.06
C VAL A 91 -22.61 -30.55 -5.32
N ARG A 92 -22.42 -31.29 -6.43
CA ARG A 92 -23.20 -32.50 -6.75
C ARG A 92 -22.93 -33.71 -5.85
N ASP A 93 -21.78 -33.77 -5.17
CA ASP A 93 -21.44 -34.87 -4.25
C ASP A 93 -22.12 -34.76 -2.87
N LEU A 94 -22.51 -33.55 -2.46
CA LEU A 94 -23.22 -33.32 -1.19
C LEU A 94 -24.68 -33.78 -1.24
N ASP A 95 -25.31 -33.71 -2.42
CA ASP A 95 -26.68 -34.18 -2.66
C ASP A 95 -26.79 -35.72 -2.56
N ARG A 96 -25.77 -36.44 -3.03
CA ARG A 96 -25.76 -37.91 -3.05
C ARG A 96 -25.51 -38.54 -1.68
N ARG A 97 -24.85 -37.84 -0.75
CA ARG A 97 -24.55 -38.33 0.62
C ARG A 97 -25.71 -38.14 1.59
N SER A 98 -26.76 -37.42 1.18
CA SER A 98 -27.97 -37.16 1.97
C SER A 98 -29.14 -38.11 1.65
N ARG A 99 -28.90 -39.16 0.85
CA ARG A 99 -29.82 -40.27 0.55
C ARG A 99 -29.24 -41.59 1.05
#